data_AF-A0A9P6AXD4-F1
#
_entry.id   AF-A0A9P6AXD4-F1
#
_cell.length_a   1.000
_cell.length_b   1.000
_cell.length_c   1.000
_cell.angle_alpha   90.00
_cell.angle_beta   90.00
_cell.angle_gamma   90.00
#
_symmetry.space_group_name_H-M   'P 1'
#
loop_
_entity.id
_entity.type
_entity.pdbx_description
1 polymer ?
#
loop_
_entity_poly.entity_id
_entity_poly.type
_entity_poly.pdbx_seq_one_letter_code
_entity_poly.pdbx_strand_id
1 'polypeptide(L)'
;MFTSSMTLCLILLGIFSPVFSLPACVDRGNSTSKMALDAVCTLAPKLQELGNSTLWKSEYKSSSVASVSSSVKYLTKSTSSYAVSSSGSVNYQNGMEAINLNNAYTALHLPLACPAGAVACIELQLAKCGGDGMYSVTPCPSGTVCAALPLVGRRGTVVECTTPLSRTQQIAQALVS
;
A
#
# COMPACT_ATOMS: atom_id res chain seq x y z
N MET A 1 27.53 19.30 42.76
CA MET A 1 27.48 18.04 43.53
C MET A 1 26.46 18.20 44.64
N PHE A 2 25.22 17.79 44.45
CA PHE A 2 24.28 17.46 45.53
C PHE A 2 23.26 16.47 44.96
N THR A 3 23.43 15.21 45.35
CA THR A 3 22.55 14.08 45.08
C THR A 3 21.39 14.13 46.06
N SER A 4 20.14 14.07 45.60
CA SER A 4 19.01 13.77 46.47
C SER A 4 18.12 12.71 45.83
N SER A 5 18.48 11.48 46.15
CA SER A 5 17.61 10.31 46.15
C SER A 5 16.57 10.52 47.25
N MET A 6 15.28 10.47 46.94
CA MET A 6 14.13 10.24 47.85
C MET A 6 12.83 10.43 47.03
N THR A 7 12.48 9.47 46.18
CA THR A 7 11.12 9.36 45.64
C THR A 7 10.74 7.88 45.58
N LEU A 8 10.58 7.32 46.78
CA LEU A 8 9.80 6.12 47.01
C LEU A 8 8.78 6.47 48.09
N CYS A 9 7.62 6.97 47.69
CA CYS A 9 6.45 7.09 48.55
C CYS A 9 5.19 6.95 47.69
N LEU A 10 4.38 5.95 48.04
CA LEU A 10 2.98 5.76 47.68
C LEU A 10 2.66 5.01 46.37
N ILE A 11 2.87 3.69 46.43
CA ILE A 11 1.88 2.72 45.93
C ILE A 11 0.86 2.52 47.07
N LEU A 12 -0.44 2.40 46.71
CA LEU A 12 -1.63 2.09 47.53
C LEU A 12 -2.52 3.28 47.91
N LEU A 13 -3.29 3.77 46.95
CA LEU A 13 -4.76 3.91 46.97
C LEU A 13 -5.16 4.04 45.49
N GLY A 14 -5.75 3.05 44.83
CA GLY A 14 -7.12 2.68 45.08
C GLY A 14 -8.05 3.80 44.59
N ILE A 15 -8.65 3.58 43.41
CA ILE A 15 -9.81 4.30 42.83
C ILE A 15 -9.46 5.57 42.05
N PHE A 16 -9.53 5.49 40.72
CA PHE A 16 -10.27 6.39 39.81
C PHE A 16 -9.83 6.06 38.37
N SER A 17 -10.60 5.24 37.67
CA SER A 17 -10.55 5.19 36.21
C SER A 17 -11.46 6.30 35.69
N PRO A 18 -10.95 7.43 35.18
CA PRO A 18 -11.74 8.24 34.30
C PRO A 18 -11.85 7.50 32.97
N VAL A 19 -13.06 6.97 32.74
CA VAL A 19 -13.66 6.84 31.42
C VAL A 19 -13.40 8.15 30.68
N PHE A 20 -12.33 8.20 29.88
CA PHE A 20 -12.15 9.25 28.90
C PHE A 20 -12.90 8.82 27.64
N SER A 21 -14.08 9.42 27.56
CA SER A 21 -15.02 9.44 26.45
C SER A 21 -14.33 9.51 25.09
N LEU A 22 -14.73 8.62 24.21
CA LEU A 22 -14.67 8.87 22.77
C LEU A 22 -15.45 10.15 22.45
N PRO A 23 -15.00 10.98 21.50
CA PRO A 23 -15.81 12.09 21.02
C PRO A 23 -17.12 11.54 20.45
N ALA A 24 -18.21 11.88 21.12
CA ALA A 24 -19.56 11.73 20.59
C ALA A 24 -19.66 12.53 19.28
N CYS A 25 -20.14 11.86 18.24
CA CYS A 25 -20.48 12.46 16.96
C CYS A 25 -21.59 13.50 17.20
N VAL A 26 -21.26 14.78 17.17
CA VAL A 26 -22.25 15.86 17.21
C VAL A 26 -22.98 15.91 15.87
N ASP A 27 -24.27 15.59 15.91
CA ASP A 27 -25.25 15.81 14.86
C ASP A 27 -25.39 17.31 14.54
N ARG A 28 -24.96 17.72 13.34
CA ARG A 28 -25.46 18.93 12.68
C ARG A 28 -25.90 18.52 11.27
N GLY A 29 -27.20 18.32 11.12
CA GLY A 29 -27.78 17.61 9.98
C GLY A 29 -27.72 18.33 8.62
N ASN A 30 -27.84 17.52 7.57
CA ASN A 30 -28.63 17.80 6.37
C ASN A 30 -29.27 16.47 5.90
N SER A 31 -30.56 16.46 5.57
CA SER A 31 -31.43 15.27 5.49
C SER A 31 -31.17 14.28 4.33
N THR A 32 -30.05 14.38 3.61
CA THR A 32 -29.67 13.40 2.57
C THR A 32 -28.52 12.47 2.96
N SER A 33 -27.90 12.64 4.13
CA SER A 33 -26.77 11.81 4.58
C SER A 33 -27.13 10.71 5.60
N LYS A 34 -28.40 10.55 5.97
CA LYS A 34 -28.85 9.55 6.97
C LYS A 34 -28.82 8.08 6.52
N MET A 35 -28.48 7.76 5.27
CA MET A 35 -28.43 6.36 4.79
C MET A 35 -26.99 5.81 4.64
N ALA A 36 -25.96 6.63 4.77
CA ALA A 36 -24.56 6.19 4.60
C ALA A 36 -23.81 5.99 5.92
N LEU A 37 -24.32 6.50 7.05
CA LEU A 37 -23.61 6.46 8.33
C LEU A 37 -24.02 5.30 9.26
N ASP A 38 -25.15 4.65 9.01
CA ASP A 38 -25.57 3.46 9.79
C ASP A 38 -24.75 2.20 9.45
N ALA A 39 -24.12 2.16 8.27
CA ALA A 39 -23.37 0.98 7.82
C ALA A 39 -21.97 0.83 8.43
N VAL A 40 -21.41 1.87 9.03
CA VAL A 40 -20.02 1.86 9.52
C VAL A 40 -19.93 1.46 10.99
N CYS A 41 -20.99 1.63 11.79
CA CYS A 41 -20.96 1.33 13.23
C CYS A 41 -21.33 -0.11 13.62
N THR A 42 -21.78 -0.97 12.71
CA THR A 42 -22.21 -2.35 13.05
C THR A 42 -21.24 -3.47 12.64
N LEU A 43 -20.13 -3.17 11.98
CA LEU A 43 -19.21 -4.22 11.44
C LEU A 43 -17.90 -4.38 12.22
N ALA A 44 -17.73 -3.68 13.34
CA ALA A 44 -16.47 -3.69 14.10
C ALA A 44 -16.13 -4.97 14.90
N PRO A 45 -17.00 -5.95 15.24
CA PRO A 45 -16.54 -7.11 15.98
C PRO A 45 -16.09 -8.30 15.10
N LYS A 46 -15.97 -8.18 13.77
CA LYS A 46 -15.62 -9.30 12.88
C LYS A 46 -14.22 -9.25 12.26
N LEU A 47 -13.35 -8.36 12.77
CA LEU A 47 -11.95 -8.22 12.33
C LEU A 47 -10.93 -8.84 13.32
N GLN A 48 -11.36 -9.73 14.23
CA GLN A 48 -10.44 -10.45 15.11
C GLN A 48 -10.30 -11.95 14.76
N GLU A 49 -10.98 -12.43 13.71
CA GLU A 49 -10.91 -13.84 13.25
C GLU A 49 -10.44 -13.98 11.79
N LEU A 50 -9.51 -13.12 11.33
CA LEU A 50 -8.80 -13.30 10.04
C LEU A 50 -7.27 -13.21 10.18
N GLY A 51 -6.77 -13.14 11.42
CA GLY A 51 -5.33 -13.16 11.74
C GLY A 51 -4.70 -14.55 11.76
N ASN A 52 -5.35 -15.59 11.23
CA ASN A 52 -4.81 -16.95 11.26
C ASN A 52 -5.25 -17.81 10.07
N SER A 53 -4.81 -17.46 8.87
CA SER A 53 -4.92 -18.39 7.73
C SER A 53 -3.66 -18.33 6.89
N THR A 54 -2.82 -19.34 7.10
CA THR A 54 -1.70 -19.77 6.28
C THR A 54 -2.16 -20.22 4.89
N LEU A 55 -2.59 -19.28 4.04
CA LEU A 55 -2.96 -19.54 2.64
C LEU A 55 -2.32 -18.52 1.68
N TRP A 56 -1.00 -18.36 1.75
CA TRP A 56 -0.22 -17.67 0.70
C TRP A 56 0.78 -18.59 -0.01
N LYS A 57 0.60 -19.92 0.09
CA LYS A 57 1.35 -20.85 -0.75
C LYS A 57 0.58 -21.14 -2.02
N SER A 58 1.23 -20.80 -3.14
CA SER A 58 1.18 -21.50 -4.44
C SER A 58 -0.19 -21.71 -5.06
N GLU A 59 -0.54 -20.95 -6.10
CA GLU A 59 -0.25 -21.34 -7.50
C GLU A 59 -0.85 -20.30 -8.46
N TYR A 60 0.00 -19.53 -9.12
CA TYR A 60 -0.37 -18.79 -10.32
C TYR A 60 -0.50 -19.81 -11.46
N LYS A 61 -1.65 -20.48 -11.54
CA LYS A 61 -2.03 -21.22 -12.73
C LYS A 61 -3.23 -20.55 -13.37
N SER A 62 -2.94 -19.75 -14.39
CA SER A 62 -3.91 -19.46 -15.43
C SER A 62 -4.49 -20.78 -15.90
N SER A 63 -5.79 -20.99 -15.70
CA SER A 63 -6.75 -21.35 -16.75
C SER A 63 -8.08 -21.82 -16.18
N SER A 64 -9.13 -21.43 -16.91
CA SER A 64 -10.43 -22.10 -17.07
C SER A 64 -11.44 -22.06 -15.90
N VAL A 65 -12.38 -21.14 -16.09
CA VAL A 65 -13.83 -21.19 -15.81
C VAL A 65 -14.41 -22.51 -15.28
N ALA A 66 -15.08 -22.37 -14.13
CA ALA A 66 -16.32 -23.01 -13.66
C ALA A 66 -16.50 -24.53 -13.85
N SER A 67 -16.54 -25.22 -12.71
CA SER A 67 -17.40 -26.39 -12.52
C SER A 67 -18.87 -25.98 -12.70
N VAL A 68 -19.49 -26.34 -13.83
CA VAL A 68 -20.87 -26.85 -13.82
C VAL A 68 -21.12 -27.78 -15.00
N SER A 69 -21.67 -28.91 -14.63
CA SER A 69 -22.07 -30.09 -15.36
C SER A 69 -22.76 -29.85 -16.70
N SER A 70 -22.46 -30.77 -17.62
CA SER A 70 -23.03 -31.05 -18.92
C SER A 70 -24.53 -30.78 -19.09
N SER A 71 -24.85 -30.23 -20.27
CA SER A 71 -26.14 -30.31 -20.99
C SER A 71 -27.06 -29.09 -20.93
N VAL A 72 -26.62 -27.98 -21.52
CA VAL A 72 -27.54 -27.07 -22.23
C VAL A 72 -26.96 -26.76 -23.62
N LYS A 73 -27.22 -27.68 -24.55
CA LYS A 73 -27.31 -27.31 -25.97
C LYS A 73 -28.53 -26.42 -26.11
N TYR A 74 -28.44 -25.45 -27.01
CA TYR A 74 -29.45 -24.46 -27.40
C TYR A 74 -29.37 -23.10 -26.69
N LEU A 75 -28.79 -22.17 -27.47
CA LEU A 75 -29.23 -20.80 -27.68
C LEU A 75 -29.44 -19.93 -26.43
N THR A 76 -28.54 -18.96 -26.21
CA THR A 76 -28.93 -17.54 -26.19
C THR A 76 -27.73 -16.63 -26.00
N LYS A 77 -27.60 -15.71 -26.97
CA LYS A 77 -27.32 -14.28 -26.80
C LYS A 77 -25.99 -13.90 -26.12
N SER A 78 -25.10 -13.29 -26.92
CA SER A 78 -23.96 -12.50 -26.47
C SER A 78 -24.30 -11.66 -25.24
N THR A 79 -23.87 -12.12 -24.08
CA THR A 79 -23.72 -11.29 -22.90
C THR A 79 -22.34 -10.70 -23.02
N SER A 80 -22.28 -9.45 -23.48
CA SER A 80 -21.10 -8.60 -23.30
C SER A 80 -20.79 -8.62 -21.81
N SER A 81 -19.80 -9.42 -21.42
CA SER A 81 -19.11 -9.23 -20.16
C SER A 81 -18.49 -7.83 -20.27
N TYR A 82 -19.21 -6.84 -19.76
CA TYR A 82 -18.59 -5.61 -19.33
C TYR A 82 -17.64 -6.03 -18.23
N ALA A 83 -16.42 -6.41 -18.63
CA ALA A 83 -15.28 -6.30 -17.76
C ALA A 83 -15.37 -4.87 -17.24
N VAL A 84 -15.59 -4.72 -15.93
CA VAL A 84 -15.26 -3.48 -15.24
C VAL A 84 -13.77 -3.34 -15.46
N SER A 85 -13.45 -2.70 -16.56
CA SER A 85 -12.16 -2.12 -16.82
C SER A 85 -12.04 -1.13 -15.68
N SER A 86 -11.15 -1.38 -14.73
CA SER A 86 -10.60 -0.28 -13.95
C SER A 86 -9.81 0.58 -14.94
N SER A 87 -10.54 1.34 -15.76
CA SER A 87 -10.06 2.06 -16.93
C SER A 87 -9.50 3.41 -16.48
N GLY A 88 -8.65 3.39 -15.45
CA GLY A 88 -7.73 4.49 -15.25
C GLY A 88 -6.81 4.57 -16.47
N SER A 89 -6.42 5.78 -16.85
CA SER A 89 -5.39 5.97 -17.88
C SER A 89 -4.14 5.14 -17.55
N VAL A 90 -3.37 4.72 -18.56
CA VAL A 90 -2.11 4.00 -18.32
C VAL A 90 -1.19 4.81 -17.39
N ASN A 91 -1.19 6.14 -17.56
CA ASN A 91 -0.46 7.05 -16.70
C ASN A 91 -0.95 7.00 -15.25
N TYR A 92 -2.28 7.00 -15.00
CA TYR A 92 -2.83 6.87 -13.64
C TYR A 92 -2.35 5.60 -12.96
N GLN A 93 -2.39 4.46 -13.66
CA GLN A 93 -1.93 3.18 -13.12
C GLN A 93 -0.44 3.21 -12.79
N ASN A 94 0.38 3.80 -13.67
CA ASN A 94 1.82 3.94 -13.44
C ASN A 94 2.12 4.88 -12.26
N GLY A 95 1.33 5.94 -12.07
CA GLY A 95 1.45 6.85 -10.93
C GLY A 95 1.19 6.14 -9.61
N MET A 96 0.14 5.32 -9.55
CA MET A 96 -0.17 4.48 -8.39
C MET A 96 0.91 3.44 -8.12
N GLU A 97 1.43 2.79 -9.16
CA GLU A 97 2.54 1.83 -9.04
C GLU A 97 3.81 2.50 -8.52
N ALA A 98 4.15 3.69 -9.03
CA ALA A 98 5.29 4.46 -8.57
C ALA A 98 5.17 4.84 -7.08
N ILE A 99 3.97 5.22 -6.62
CA ILE A 99 3.71 5.48 -5.19
C ILE A 99 3.98 4.20 -4.37
N ASN A 100 3.40 3.08 -4.79
CA ASN A 100 3.53 1.83 -4.06
C ASN A 100 4.99 1.35 -3.97
N LEU A 101 5.74 1.43 -5.08
CA LEU A 101 7.16 1.07 -5.11
C LEU A 101 7.99 1.98 -4.20
N ASN A 102 7.80 3.29 -4.29
CA ASN A 102 8.52 4.21 -3.42
C ASN A 102 8.22 3.98 -1.93
N ASN A 103 6.97 3.63 -1.59
CA ASN A 103 6.61 3.30 -0.22
C ASN A 103 7.28 1.99 0.22
N ALA A 104 7.30 0.97 -0.63
CA ALA A 104 7.95 -0.31 -0.35
C ALA A 104 9.47 -0.15 -0.13
N TYR A 105 10.11 0.74 -0.89
CA TYR A 105 11.53 1.05 -0.75
C TYR A 105 11.92 1.65 0.60
N THR A 106 10.97 2.25 1.34
CA THR A 106 11.26 2.79 2.68
C THR A 106 11.56 1.72 3.72
N ALA A 107 11.13 0.47 3.48
CA ALA A 107 11.37 -0.67 4.36
C ALA A 107 12.64 -1.47 4.01
N LEU A 108 13.34 -1.10 2.92
CA LEU A 108 14.53 -1.82 2.47
C LEU A 108 15.80 -1.25 3.09
N HIS A 109 16.62 -2.13 3.64
CA HIS A 109 17.94 -1.83 4.20
C HIS A 109 18.93 -2.91 3.76
N LEU A 110 20.21 -2.57 3.68
CA LEU A 110 21.27 -3.54 3.44
C LEU A 110 21.67 -4.30 4.73
N PRO A 111 22.22 -5.51 4.62
CA PRO A 111 22.38 -6.31 3.39
C PRO A 111 21.04 -6.95 2.97
N LEU A 112 20.77 -6.99 1.66
CA LEU A 112 19.53 -7.52 1.11
C LEU A 112 19.77 -8.33 -0.16
N ALA A 113 19.29 -9.58 -0.16
CA ALA A 113 19.29 -10.44 -1.34
C ALA A 113 18.27 -9.96 -2.37
N CYS A 114 18.57 -10.18 -3.65
CA CYS A 114 17.78 -9.64 -4.76
C CYS A 114 17.65 -10.61 -5.93
N PRO A 115 16.56 -10.49 -6.71
CA PRO A 115 16.45 -11.19 -7.98
C PRO A 115 17.41 -10.59 -9.02
N ALA A 116 18.01 -11.44 -9.85
CA ALA A 116 18.92 -11.01 -10.91
C ALA A 116 18.28 -9.91 -11.79
N GLY A 117 19.03 -8.83 -12.02
CA GLY A 117 18.58 -7.69 -12.81
C GLY A 117 17.61 -6.73 -12.09
N ALA A 118 17.25 -6.98 -10.84
CA ALA A 118 16.40 -6.08 -10.07
C ALA A 118 17.09 -4.72 -9.83
N VAL A 119 16.27 -3.68 -9.85
CA VAL A 119 16.67 -2.31 -9.51
C VAL A 119 15.69 -1.80 -8.46
N ALA A 120 16.22 -1.17 -7.42
CA ALA A 120 15.43 -0.65 -6.30
C ALA A 120 16.04 0.64 -5.78
N CYS A 121 15.29 1.33 -4.93
CA CYS A 121 15.86 2.36 -4.06
C CYS A 121 16.06 1.77 -2.68
N ILE A 122 17.28 1.85 -2.15
CA ILE A 122 17.60 1.46 -0.78
C ILE A 122 18.22 2.68 -0.13
N GLU A 123 17.61 3.16 0.96
CA GLU A 123 18.08 4.35 1.68
C GLU A 123 18.30 5.57 0.76
N LEU A 124 17.35 5.79 -0.17
CA LEU A 124 17.36 6.85 -1.19
C LEU A 124 18.49 6.77 -2.23
N GLN A 125 19.22 5.67 -2.28
CA GLN A 125 20.30 5.44 -3.25
C GLN A 125 19.91 4.37 -4.27
N LEU A 126 20.50 4.44 -5.46
CA LEU A 126 20.18 3.52 -6.55
C LEU A 126 20.84 2.16 -6.30
N ALA A 127 20.03 1.13 -6.10
CA ALA A 127 20.50 -0.22 -5.85
C ALA A 127 20.27 -1.09 -7.09
N LYS A 128 21.30 -1.83 -7.52
CA LYS A 128 21.20 -2.81 -8.60
C LYS A 128 21.63 -4.17 -8.09
N CYS A 129 20.92 -5.21 -8.49
CA CYS A 129 21.28 -6.57 -8.11
C CYS A 129 22.58 -6.99 -8.81
N GLY A 130 23.59 -7.35 -8.02
CA GLY A 130 24.86 -7.89 -8.51
C GLY A 130 24.77 -9.36 -8.90
N GLY A 131 25.84 -9.89 -9.50
CA GLY A 131 25.94 -11.31 -9.88
C GLY A 131 26.03 -12.27 -8.69
N ASP A 132 26.33 -11.74 -7.50
CA ASP A 132 26.34 -12.40 -6.20
C ASP A 132 24.94 -12.52 -5.58
N GLY A 133 23.90 -11.96 -6.22
CA GLY A 133 22.52 -12.02 -5.74
C GLY A 133 22.22 -11.05 -4.59
N MET A 134 23.08 -10.04 -4.38
CA MET A 134 22.89 -8.98 -3.40
C MET A 134 22.80 -7.61 -4.07
N TYR A 135 22.08 -6.68 -3.44
CA TYR A 135 22.04 -5.31 -3.92
C TYR A 135 23.37 -4.60 -3.71
N SER A 136 23.92 -4.03 -4.78
CA SER A 136 25.01 -3.06 -4.73
C SER A 136 24.44 -1.66 -4.90
N VAL A 137 24.77 -0.77 -3.98
CA VAL A 137 24.23 0.59 -3.93
C VAL A 137 25.21 1.57 -4.57
N THR A 138 24.69 2.39 -5.47
CA THR A 138 25.36 3.53 -6.08
C THR A 138 24.68 4.81 -5.59
N PRO A 139 25.43 5.74 -4.98
CA PRO A 139 24.84 7.00 -4.52
C PRO A 139 24.33 7.81 -5.71
N CYS A 140 23.18 8.45 -5.53
CA CYS A 140 22.66 9.38 -6.52
C CYS A 140 23.49 10.68 -6.55
N PRO A 141 23.57 11.38 -7.69
CA PRO A 141 24.21 12.69 -7.78
C PRO A 141 23.70 13.68 -6.73
N SER A 142 24.52 14.67 -6.37
CA SER A 142 24.15 15.68 -5.39
C SER A 142 22.82 16.38 -5.73
N GLY A 143 21.96 16.54 -4.73
CA GLY A 143 20.63 17.13 -4.90
C GLY A 143 19.58 16.20 -5.51
N THR A 144 19.92 14.94 -5.78
CA THR A 144 18.99 13.92 -6.29
C THR A 144 18.83 12.76 -5.31
N VAL A 145 17.72 12.04 -5.45
CA VAL A 145 17.35 10.85 -4.67
C VAL A 145 16.89 9.76 -5.63
N CYS A 146 17.11 8.50 -5.27
CA CYS A 146 16.51 7.39 -6.00
C CYS A 146 14.99 7.39 -5.78
N ALA A 147 14.24 7.27 -6.87
CA ALA A 147 12.80 7.08 -6.82
C ALA A 147 12.30 6.19 -7.97
N ALA A 148 11.18 5.50 -7.75
CA ALA A 148 10.36 4.99 -8.83
C ALA A 148 9.52 6.12 -9.43
N LEU A 149 9.53 6.25 -10.76
CA LEU A 149 8.80 7.24 -11.53
C LEU A 149 7.87 6.57 -12.55
N PRO A 150 6.69 7.16 -12.81
CA PRO A 150 5.74 6.60 -13.78
C PRO A 150 6.29 6.72 -15.20
N LEU A 151 6.17 5.65 -15.99
CA LEU A 151 6.44 5.74 -17.43
C LEU A 151 5.30 6.50 -18.14
N VAL A 152 5.63 7.32 -19.13
CA VAL A 152 4.62 8.03 -19.94
C VAL A 152 4.33 7.24 -21.21
N GLY A 153 3.05 7.01 -21.50
CA GLY A 153 2.61 6.39 -22.76
C GLY A 153 2.87 4.88 -22.88
N ARG A 154 3.48 4.25 -21.87
CA ARG A 154 3.66 2.79 -21.75
C ARG A 154 3.45 2.37 -20.31
N ARG A 155 3.02 1.13 -20.08
CA ARG A 155 2.76 0.61 -18.73
C ARG A 155 4.05 0.43 -17.93
N GLY A 156 3.98 0.68 -16.62
CA GLY A 156 5.03 0.44 -15.65
C GLY A 156 5.71 1.71 -15.14
N THR A 157 6.82 1.49 -14.44
CA THR A 157 7.64 2.53 -13.81
C THR A 157 9.11 2.36 -14.15
N VAL A 158 9.90 3.42 -13.97
CA VAL A 158 11.37 3.37 -14.03
C VAL A 158 11.95 3.77 -12.68
N VAL A 159 13.05 3.14 -12.27
CA VAL A 159 13.78 3.51 -11.05
C VAL A 159 15.03 4.28 -11.45
N GLU A 160 15.13 5.53 -11.02
CA GLU A 160 16.25 6.42 -11.38
C GLU A 160 16.51 7.49 -10.31
N CYS A 161 17.66 8.17 -10.44
CA CYS A 161 17.98 9.32 -9.61
C CYS A 161 17.27 10.57 -10.16
N THR A 162 16.52 11.25 -9.31
CA THR A 162 15.74 12.45 -9.68
C THR A 162 15.71 13.44 -8.52
N THR A 163 15.29 14.68 -8.76
CA THR A 163 15.09 15.63 -7.64
C THR A 163 13.78 15.29 -6.90
N PRO A 164 13.68 15.57 -5.58
CA PRO A 164 12.43 15.38 -4.84
C PRO A 164 11.24 16.15 -5.44
N LEU A 165 11.51 17.34 -6.00
CA LEU A 165 10.52 18.15 -6.71
C LEU A 165 10.04 17.44 -7.98
N SER A 166 10.97 17.00 -8.84
CA SER A 166 10.65 16.30 -10.09
C SER A 166 9.94 14.98 -9.85
N ARG A 167 10.28 14.24 -8.79
CA ARG A 167 9.55 13.04 -8.35
C ARG A 167 8.09 13.36 -8.09
N THR A 168 7.85 14.36 -7.24
CA THR A 168 6.50 14.73 -6.82
C THR A 168 5.67 15.24 -8.01
N GLN A 169 6.26 16.05 -8.88
CA GLN A 169 5.60 16.56 -10.08
C GLN A 169 5.19 15.45 -11.05
N GLN A 170 6.09 14.51 -11.35
CA GLN A 170 5.80 13.42 -12.29
C GLN A 170 4.72 12.48 -11.76
N ILE A 171 4.76 12.13 -10.47
CA ILE A 171 3.72 11.31 -9.84
C ILE A 171 2.38 12.06 -9.85
N ALA A 172 2.35 13.35 -9.48
CA ALA A 172 1.11 14.14 -9.48
C ALA A 172 0.50 14.26 -10.88
N GLN A 173 1.31 14.52 -11.90
CA GLN A 173 0.86 14.57 -13.30
C GLN A 173 0.27 13.24 -13.78
N ALA A 174 0.90 12.13 -13.40
CA ALA A 174 0.42 10.80 -13.76
C ALA A 174 -0.96 10.50 -13.15
N LEU A 175 -1.21 10.95 -11.91
CA LEU A 175 -2.48 10.72 -11.21
C LEU A 175 -3.66 11.57 -11.70
N VAL A 176 -3.41 12.63 -12.47
CA VAL A 176 -4.46 13.49 -13.06
C VAL A 176 -4.61 13.32 -14.58
N SER A 177 -3.92 12.31 -15.14
CA SER A 177 -3.93 11.97 -16.58
C SER A 177 -5.09 11.07 -16.99
#